data_AF-H0S8A9-F1
#
_entry.id   AF-H0S8A9-F1
#
_cell.length_a   1.000
_cell.length_b   1.000
_cell.length_c   1.000
_cell.angle_alpha   90.00
_cell.angle_beta   90.00
_cell.angle_gamma   90.00
#
_symmetry.space_group_name_H-M   'P 1'
#
loop_
_entity.id
_entity.type
_entity.pdbx_description
1 polymer ?
#
loop_
_entity_poly.entity_id
_entity_poly.type
_entity_poly.pdbx_seq_one_letter_code
_entity_poly.pdbx_strand_id
1 'polypeptide(L)'
;MSRQPQIAPLPDRRLHLQDGPIDLIIGADGPETEIRAAYRAAVERFTGLLDELCSELPDLRKAADRERCSLTGIVARRMHMVVAPFAAEMFITPMAAVAGAVAEEILGAMLSAAKLTRAYVNNGGDIALHLRDAATFSVGLMDRPDDAGTMRRMTLRANDGIRGVATSGRRGRSFSLGIADAVTVLARSAAQADAAATVIGNAVDLPGHSAVVRRPAYELQPDSDLGHRLVTCEVGDLCDADVATALASGEQAAQTLLADGLIEGAVLQLAGNIRIVGARPVEVIRPSQLRAAAA
;
A
#
# COMPACT_ATOMS: atom_id res chain seq x y z
N MET A 1 21.52 -1.89 23.49
CA MET A 1 21.57 -3.01 22.53
C MET A 1 20.59 -2.66 21.44
N SER A 2 21.05 -2.46 20.21
CA SER A 2 20.18 -2.19 19.06
C SER A 2 19.23 -3.39 18.90
N ARG A 3 17.94 -3.13 18.70
CA ARG A 3 16.97 -4.20 18.44
C ARG A 3 17.42 -4.93 17.17
N GLN A 4 17.41 -6.26 17.19
CA GLN A 4 17.69 -7.07 16.00
C GLN A 4 16.36 -7.45 15.33
N PRO A 5 16.27 -7.39 13.99
CA PRO A 5 15.10 -7.85 13.27
C PRO A 5 14.94 -9.36 13.42
N GLN A 6 13.70 -9.83 13.38
CA GLN A 6 13.39 -11.25 13.23
C GLN A 6 13.52 -11.63 11.76
N ILE A 7 14.18 -12.76 11.50
CA ILE A 7 14.49 -13.24 10.16
C ILE A 7 14.06 -14.71 10.10
N ALA A 8 13.14 -15.05 9.21
CA ALA A 8 12.65 -16.41 9.07
C ALA A 8 12.47 -16.80 7.58
N PRO A 9 13.09 -17.90 7.11
CA PRO A 9 12.71 -18.48 5.83
C PRO A 9 11.31 -19.11 5.95
N LEU A 10 10.50 -18.98 4.89
CA LEU A 10 9.19 -19.60 4.79
C LEU A 10 9.24 -20.89 3.95
N PRO A 11 8.30 -21.84 4.14
CA PRO A 11 8.33 -23.15 3.48
C PRO A 11 8.31 -23.10 1.94
N ASP A 12 7.80 -22.01 1.35
CA ASP A 12 7.67 -21.79 -0.09
C ASP A 12 8.78 -20.92 -0.68
N ARG A 13 9.97 -20.92 -0.05
CA ARG A 13 11.18 -20.18 -0.47
C ARG A 13 11.04 -18.65 -0.39
N ARG A 14 10.00 -18.15 0.28
CA ARG A 14 9.91 -16.74 0.67
C ARG A 14 10.75 -16.47 1.90
N LEU A 15 11.07 -15.19 2.11
CA LEU A 15 11.75 -14.68 3.29
C LEU A 15 10.78 -13.78 4.06
N HIS A 16 10.70 -13.99 5.37
CA HIS A 16 9.99 -13.12 6.30
C HIS A 16 10.99 -12.31 7.11
N LEU A 17 10.79 -10.98 7.14
CA LEU A 17 11.56 -10.05 7.96
C LEU A 17 10.60 -9.20 8.80
N GLN A 18 10.87 -9.09 10.10
CA GLN A 18 10.05 -8.27 10.98
C GLN A 18 10.92 -7.41 11.91
N ASP A 19 10.60 -6.13 12.00
CA ASP A 19 11.15 -5.23 13.03
C ASP A 19 10.07 -4.22 13.45
N GLY A 20 9.62 -4.32 14.70
CA GLY A 20 8.51 -3.53 15.22
C GLY A 20 7.24 -3.69 14.34
N PRO A 21 6.67 -2.59 13.81
CA PRO A 21 5.48 -2.63 12.96
C PRO A 21 5.78 -2.98 11.49
N ILE A 22 7.05 -3.05 11.10
CA ILE A 22 7.45 -3.38 9.74
C ILE A 22 7.50 -4.89 9.60
N ASP A 23 6.65 -5.43 8.73
CA ASP A 23 6.45 -6.87 8.54
C ASP A 23 6.50 -7.20 7.04
N LEU A 24 7.58 -7.82 6.60
CA LEU A 24 7.89 -8.02 5.18
C LEU A 24 7.80 -9.48 4.78
N ILE A 25 7.05 -9.75 3.73
CA ILE A 25 7.05 -11.02 3.02
C ILE A 25 7.69 -10.82 1.65
N ILE A 26 8.82 -11.49 1.43
CA ILE A 26 9.69 -11.28 0.28
C ILE A 26 9.73 -12.55 -0.56
N GLY A 27 9.58 -12.41 -1.87
CA GLY A 27 9.73 -13.50 -2.83
C GLY A 27 10.56 -13.09 -4.03
N ALA A 28 11.31 -14.05 -4.59
CA ALA A 28 12.14 -13.83 -5.76
C ALA A 28 12.22 -15.09 -6.63
N ASP A 29 12.29 -14.87 -7.94
CA ASP A 29 12.60 -15.90 -8.94
C ASP A 29 13.90 -15.55 -9.66
N GLY A 30 14.70 -16.58 -9.93
CA GLY A 30 15.99 -16.50 -10.57
C GLY A 30 16.86 -17.70 -10.20
N PRO A 31 18.14 -17.71 -10.62
CA PRO A 31 19.10 -18.70 -10.16
C PRO A 31 19.23 -18.68 -8.63
N GLU A 32 19.38 -19.84 -8.00
CA GLU A 32 19.43 -19.96 -6.53
C GLU A 32 20.54 -19.10 -5.89
N THR A 33 21.68 -18.94 -6.57
CA THR A 33 22.77 -18.08 -6.13
C THR A 33 22.38 -16.61 -6.08
N GLU A 34 21.60 -16.14 -7.06
CA GLU A 34 21.09 -14.78 -7.16
C GLU A 34 20.02 -14.53 -6.09
N ILE A 35 19.11 -15.49 -5.88
CA ILE A 35 18.09 -15.39 -4.83
C ILE A 35 18.73 -15.27 -3.44
N ARG A 36 19.73 -16.11 -3.13
CA ARG A 36 20.46 -16.04 -1.85
C ARG A 36 21.20 -14.70 -1.68
N ALA A 37 21.80 -14.19 -2.76
CA ALA A 37 22.45 -12.88 -2.73
C ALA A 37 21.45 -11.75 -2.45
N ALA A 38 20.29 -11.78 -3.11
CA ALA A 38 19.20 -10.83 -2.91
C ALA A 38 18.67 -10.86 -1.47
N TYR A 39 18.38 -12.04 -0.93
CA TYR A 39 17.83 -12.19 0.42
C TYR A 39 18.81 -11.74 1.50
N ARG A 40 20.12 -12.00 1.32
CA ARG A 40 21.15 -11.45 2.20
C ARG A 40 21.18 -9.93 2.16
N ALA A 41 21.15 -9.33 0.96
CA ALA A 41 21.11 -7.87 0.81
C ALA A 41 19.85 -7.26 1.44
N ALA A 42 18.69 -7.94 1.33
CA ALA A 42 17.47 -7.52 2.00
C ALA A 42 17.62 -7.49 3.53
N VAL A 43 18.17 -8.55 4.13
CA VAL A 43 18.44 -8.63 5.58
C VAL A 43 19.41 -7.53 6.02
N GLU A 44 20.50 -7.36 5.28
CA GLU A 44 21.53 -6.35 5.57
C GLU A 44 20.92 -4.94 5.54
N ARG A 45 20.12 -4.60 4.52
CA ARG A 45 19.48 -3.28 4.43
C ARG A 45 18.39 -3.07 5.47
N PHE A 46 17.63 -4.13 5.79
CA PHE A 46 16.53 -4.08 6.75
C PHE A 46 17.02 -3.85 8.18
N THR A 47 18.20 -4.36 8.51
CA THR A 47 18.80 -4.21 9.85
C THR A 47 19.10 -2.74 10.13
N GLY A 48 18.46 -2.16 11.14
CA GLY A 48 18.62 -0.74 11.52
C GLY A 48 17.71 0.23 10.78
N LEU A 49 16.94 -0.21 9.79
CA LEU A 49 16.03 0.65 9.02
C LEU A 49 14.93 1.28 9.89
N LEU A 50 14.39 0.53 10.86
CA LEU A 50 13.39 1.09 11.78
C LEU A 50 14.00 2.20 12.64
N ASP A 51 15.23 2.04 13.11
CA ASP A 51 15.91 3.07 13.92
C ASP A 51 16.18 4.34 13.10
N GLU A 52 16.58 4.20 11.81
CA GLU A 52 16.70 5.32 10.86
C GLU A 52 15.38 6.10 10.77
N LEU A 53 14.26 5.41 10.53
CA LEU A 53 12.93 6.03 10.44
C LEU A 53 12.48 6.66 11.76
N CYS A 54 12.73 5.98 12.88
CA CYS A 54 12.41 6.49 14.22
C CYS A 54 13.18 7.78 14.53
N SER A 55 14.41 7.94 14.03
CA SER A 55 15.21 9.15 14.24
C SER A 55 14.60 10.40 13.61
N GLU A 56 13.84 10.24 12.51
CA GLU A 56 13.16 11.33 11.79
C GLU A 56 11.64 11.32 12.03
N LEU A 57 11.13 10.43 12.88
CA LEU A 57 9.69 10.23 13.10
C LEU A 57 8.93 11.51 13.48
N PRO A 58 9.45 12.41 14.34
CA PRO A 58 8.77 13.67 14.63
C PRO A 58 8.51 14.54 13.39
N ASP A 59 9.41 14.52 12.41
CA ASP A 59 9.25 15.26 11.15
C ASP A 59 8.40 14.49 10.15
N LEU A 60 8.52 13.16 10.10
CA LEU A 60 7.66 12.30 9.27
C LEU A 60 6.18 12.41 9.63
N ARG A 61 5.85 12.75 10.88
CA ARG A 61 4.46 12.96 11.35
C ARG A 61 3.94 14.38 11.13
N LYS A 62 4.76 15.31 10.64
CA LYS A 62 4.29 16.67 10.29
C LYS A 62 3.57 16.65 8.95
N ALA A 63 2.67 17.62 8.76
CA ALA A 63 2.10 17.90 7.46
C ALA A 63 3.24 18.08 6.44
N ALA A 64 3.15 17.38 5.31
CA ALA A 64 4.09 17.57 4.23
C ALA A 64 3.98 19.01 3.70
N ASP A 65 5.12 19.57 3.32
CA ASP A 65 5.21 20.80 2.57
C ASP A 65 5.53 20.43 1.12
N ARG A 66 4.86 21.05 0.15
CA ARG A 66 5.04 20.74 -1.27
C ARG A 66 6.46 21.05 -1.77
N GLU A 67 7.08 22.09 -1.24
CA GLU A 67 8.33 22.67 -1.76
C GLU A 67 9.53 22.41 -0.82
N ARG A 68 9.27 22.04 0.44
CA ARG A 68 10.32 21.92 1.47
C ARG A 68 10.36 20.55 2.11
N CYS A 69 11.52 19.89 2.00
CA CYS A 69 11.82 18.65 2.70
C CYS A 69 13.00 18.87 3.67
N SER A 70 12.77 18.69 4.97
CA SER A 70 13.83 18.70 5.99
C SER A 70 14.41 17.31 6.27
N LEU A 71 13.80 16.26 5.71
CA LEU A 71 14.20 14.88 5.92
C LEU A 71 15.49 14.57 5.15
N THR A 72 16.32 13.72 5.73
CA THR A 72 17.68 13.41 5.26
C THR A 72 17.82 11.94 4.89
N GLY A 73 17.14 11.03 5.59
CA GLY A 73 17.14 9.61 5.31
C GLY A 73 16.58 9.29 3.92
N ILE A 74 17.15 8.30 3.25
CA ILE A 74 16.76 7.92 1.87
C ILE A 74 15.27 7.54 1.81
N VAL A 75 14.82 6.71 2.76
CA VAL A 75 13.42 6.27 2.83
C VAL A 75 12.50 7.42 3.24
N ALA A 76 12.89 8.22 4.24
CA ALA A 76 12.12 9.38 4.68
C ALA A 76 11.92 10.42 3.56
N ARG A 77 12.97 10.73 2.80
CA ARG A 77 12.89 11.61 1.62
C ARG A 77 12.00 11.03 0.52
N ARG A 78 12.06 9.71 0.29
CA ARG A 78 11.18 9.03 -0.67
C ARG A 78 9.71 9.17 -0.25
N MET A 79 9.40 8.94 1.02
CA MET A 79 8.06 9.12 1.58
C MET A 79 7.55 10.54 1.36
N HIS A 80 8.34 11.56 1.71
CA HIS A 80 7.96 12.95 1.49
C HIS A 80 7.75 13.29 0.02
N MET A 81 8.66 12.87 -0.86
CA MET A 81 8.60 13.15 -2.30
C MET A 81 7.29 12.68 -2.94
N VAL A 82 6.79 11.51 -2.54
CA VAL A 82 5.55 10.97 -3.13
C VAL A 82 4.28 11.58 -2.53
N VAL A 83 4.34 12.16 -1.31
CA VAL A 83 3.18 12.85 -0.72
C VAL A 83 3.13 14.35 -1.04
N ALA A 84 4.27 14.95 -1.38
CA ALA A 84 4.40 16.37 -1.69
C ALA A 84 3.42 16.89 -2.77
N PRO A 85 3.10 16.13 -3.85
CA PRO A 85 2.10 16.57 -4.83
C PRO A 85 0.72 16.83 -4.23
N PHE A 86 0.31 16.07 -3.20
CA PHE A 86 -1.00 16.22 -2.56
C PHE A 86 -1.03 17.33 -1.50
N ALA A 87 0.14 17.73 -0.99
CA ALA A 87 0.28 18.65 0.14
C ALA A 87 -0.22 20.08 -0.14
N ALA A 88 -0.41 20.47 -1.39
CA ALA A 88 -0.99 21.78 -1.74
C ALA A 88 -2.50 21.86 -1.51
N GLU A 89 -3.21 20.74 -1.62
CA GLU A 89 -4.68 20.72 -1.65
C GLU A 89 -5.27 20.08 -0.39
N MET A 90 -4.50 19.23 0.28
CA MET A 90 -4.98 18.51 1.45
C MET A 90 -3.88 18.28 2.47
N PHE A 91 -4.29 17.98 3.70
CA PHE A 91 -3.38 17.46 4.70
C PHE A 91 -2.97 16.04 4.33
N ILE A 92 -1.66 15.82 4.31
CA ILE A 92 -1.04 14.50 4.25
C ILE A 92 0.29 14.59 4.98
N THR A 93 0.73 13.48 5.56
CA THR A 93 2.07 13.35 6.16
C THR A 93 2.87 12.34 5.35
N PRO A 94 4.21 12.38 5.39
CA PRO A 94 5.05 11.31 4.85
C PRO A 94 4.65 9.91 5.32
N MET A 95 4.03 9.76 6.50
CA MET A 95 3.58 8.46 7.02
C MET A 95 2.61 7.73 6.08
N ALA A 96 1.88 8.44 5.23
CA ALA A 96 0.98 7.84 4.23
C ALA A 96 1.67 7.01 3.15
N ALA A 97 3.01 7.02 3.09
CA ALA A 97 3.80 6.26 2.12
C ALA A 97 4.81 5.29 2.77
N VAL A 98 4.77 5.13 4.10
CA VAL A 98 5.83 4.45 4.86
C VAL A 98 6.03 3.01 4.42
N ALA A 99 4.93 2.28 4.21
CA ALA A 99 5.00 0.85 3.98
C ALA A 99 5.50 0.55 2.57
N GLY A 100 4.96 1.28 1.58
CA GLY A 100 5.43 1.23 0.20
C GLY A 100 6.89 1.67 0.06
N ALA A 101 7.30 2.74 0.73
CA ALA A 101 8.68 3.24 0.65
C ALA A 101 9.70 2.28 1.27
N VAL A 102 9.34 1.60 2.36
CA VAL A 102 10.16 0.55 2.96
C VAL A 102 10.25 -0.67 2.04
N ALA A 103 9.13 -1.14 1.50
CA ALA A 103 9.12 -2.27 0.57
C ALA A 103 10.01 -1.99 -0.65
N GLU A 104 9.94 -0.77 -1.17
CA GLU A 104 10.74 -0.30 -2.31
C GLU A 104 12.23 -0.21 -2.00
N GLU A 105 12.60 0.24 -0.80
CA GLU A 105 13.99 0.28 -0.35
C GLU A 105 14.62 -1.13 -0.31
N ILE A 106 13.89 -2.09 0.27
CA ILE A 106 14.37 -3.48 0.38
C ILE A 106 14.47 -4.13 -0.99
N LEU A 107 13.49 -3.91 -1.87
CA LEU A 107 13.56 -4.38 -3.24
C LEU A 107 14.77 -3.78 -3.98
N GLY A 108 15.04 -2.49 -3.80
CA GLY A 108 16.22 -1.82 -4.38
C GLY A 108 17.54 -2.47 -3.96
N ALA A 109 17.67 -2.82 -2.67
CA ALA A 109 18.84 -3.53 -2.15
C ALA A 109 19.01 -4.92 -2.79
N MET A 110 17.91 -5.69 -2.90
CA MET A 110 17.89 -6.99 -3.57
C MET A 110 18.37 -6.90 -5.02
N LEU A 111 17.84 -5.95 -5.79
CA LEU A 111 18.16 -5.78 -7.22
C LEU A 111 19.57 -5.24 -7.46
N SER A 112 20.13 -4.51 -6.49
CA SER A 112 21.52 -4.05 -6.56
C SER A 112 22.52 -5.18 -6.37
N ALA A 113 22.14 -6.23 -5.63
CA ALA A 113 22.99 -7.37 -5.32
C ALA A 113 22.80 -8.57 -6.27
N ALA A 114 21.71 -8.62 -7.05
CA ALA A 114 21.32 -9.80 -7.81
C ALA A 114 20.54 -9.51 -9.09
N LYS A 115 20.63 -10.42 -10.06
CA LYS A 115 19.86 -10.42 -11.33
C LYS A 115 18.65 -11.35 -11.22
N LEU A 116 17.51 -10.80 -10.83
CA LEU A 116 16.25 -11.52 -10.66
C LEU A 116 15.33 -11.35 -11.87
N THR A 117 14.56 -12.39 -12.22
CA THR A 117 13.52 -12.33 -13.27
C THR A 117 12.22 -11.76 -12.72
N ARG A 118 11.89 -12.09 -11.47
CA ARG A 118 10.78 -11.53 -10.70
C ARG A 118 11.21 -11.36 -9.25
N ALA A 119 10.79 -10.28 -8.62
CA ALA A 119 10.92 -10.12 -7.17
C ALA A 119 9.80 -9.24 -6.64
N TYR A 120 9.43 -9.46 -5.38
CA TYR A 120 8.49 -8.58 -4.69
C TYR A 120 8.81 -8.51 -3.21
N VAL A 121 8.46 -7.38 -2.62
CA VAL A 121 8.49 -7.14 -1.18
C VAL A 121 7.11 -6.65 -0.80
N ASN A 122 6.38 -7.41 0.02
CA ASN A 122 5.06 -7.05 0.52
C ASN A 122 5.17 -6.63 1.99
N ASN A 123 4.82 -5.38 2.27
CA ASN A 123 4.68 -4.85 3.62
C ASN A 123 3.19 -4.64 3.93
N GLY A 124 2.50 -5.66 4.44
CA GLY A 124 1.11 -5.53 4.90
C GLY A 124 0.07 -5.11 3.85
N GLY A 125 0.30 -5.38 2.56
CA GLY A 125 -0.57 -4.98 1.44
C GLY A 125 0.08 -4.00 0.47
N ASP A 126 1.21 -3.40 0.88
CA ASP A 126 1.98 -2.44 0.10
C ASP A 126 3.19 -3.16 -0.51
N ILE A 127 3.14 -3.36 -1.83
CA ILE A 127 3.98 -4.29 -2.57
C ILE A 127 4.85 -3.52 -3.55
N ALA A 128 6.17 -3.61 -3.34
CA ALA A 128 7.16 -3.27 -4.36
C ALA A 128 7.41 -4.47 -5.26
N LEU A 129 7.48 -4.22 -6.57
CA LEU A 129 7.42 -5.23 -7.62
C LEU A 129 8.53 -5.01 -8.66
N HIS A 130 9.24 -6.09 -8.97
CA HIS A 130 10.16 -6.18 -10.10
C HIS A 130 9.73 -7.32 -11.03
N LEU A 131 9.59 -7.01 -12.32
CA LEU A 131 9.28 -7.96 -13.38
C LEU A 131 10.17 -7.69 -14.59
N ARG A 132 10.76 -8.76 -15.13
CA ARG A 132 11.51 -8.74 -16.39
C ARG A 132 10.94 -9.75 -17.38
N ASP A 133 11.20 -9.49 -18.65
CA ASP A 133 10.89 -10.40 -19.74
C ASP A 133 9.40 -10.81 -19.72
N ALA A 134 9.10 -12.11 -19.76
CA ALA A 134 7.75 -12.64 -19.73
C ALA A 134 7.18 -12.83 -18.30
N ALA A 135 7.88 -12.37 -17.26
CA ALA A 135 7.44 -12.54 -15.88
C ALA A 135 6.11 -11.81 -15.62
N THR A 136 5.24 -12.48 -14.87
CA THR A 136 3.96 -11.93 -14.43
C THR A 136 3.81 -11.99 -12.92
N PHE A 137 3.04 -11.06 -12.37
CA PHE A 137 2.63 -11.04 -10.97
C PHE A 137 1.12 -11.00 -10.88
N SER A 138 0.54 -11.79 -9.97
CA SER A 138 -0.91 -11.81 -9.76
C SER A 138 -1.23 -11.13 -8.44
N VAL A 139 -2.03 -10.07 -8.49
CA VAL A 139 -2.57 -9.38 -7.33
C VAL A 139 -3.96 -9.95 -7.05
N GLY A 140 -4.17 -10.46 -5.84
CA GLY A 140 -5.49 -10.84 -5.36
C GLY A 140 -6.22 -9.61 -4.80
N LEU A 141 -7.48 -9.42 -5.19
CA LEU A 141 -8.38 -8.45 -4.60
C LEU A 141 -9.48 -9.23 -3.89
N MET A 142 -9.67 -8.98 -2.60
CA MET A 142 -10.64 -9.71 -1.78
C MET A 142 -11.79 -8.78 -1.42
N ASP A 143 -13.00 -9.14 -1.88
CA ASP A 143 -14.20 -8.31 -1.69
C ASP A 143 -14.64 -8.24 -0.21
N ARG A 144 -14.44 -9.33 0.55
CA ARG A 144 -14.65 -9.44 2.01
C ARG A 144 -13.77 -10.54 2.62
N PRO A 145 -13.04 -10.30 3.73
CA PRO A 145 -12.25 -11.34 4.40
C PRO A 145 -13.11 -12.39 5.12
N ASP A 146 -14.31 -11.99 5.57
CA ASP A 146 -15.11 -12.73 6.56
C ASP A 146 -16.24 -13.59 5.94
N ASP A 147 -16.44 -13.49 4.62
CA ASP A 147 -17.48 -14.20 3.88
C ASP A 147 -16.88 -14.96 2.70
N ALA A 148 -17.69 -15.77 2.00
CA ALA A 148 -17.36 -16.40 0.71
C ALA A 148 -17.19 -15.35 -0.42
N GLY A 149 -16.38 -14.32 -0.17
CA GLY A 149 -16.08 -13.23 -1.07
C GLY A 149 -15.49 -13.75 -2.37
N THR A 150 -15.84 -13.08 -3.45
CA THR A 150 -15.28 -13.41 -4.76
C THR A 150 -13.84 -12.91 -4.78
N MET A 151 -12.88 -13.84 -4.91
CA MET A 151 -11.48 -13.45 -5.12
C MET A 151 -11.34 -12.97 -6.57
N ARG A 152 -11.01 -11.70 -6.74
CA ARG A 152 -10.66 -11.17 -8.07
C ARG A 152 -9.15 -11.19 -8.21
N ARG A 153 -8.68 -11.25 -9.46
CA ARG A 153 -7.26 -11.24 -9.78
C ARG A 153 -6.97 -10.20 -10.83
N MET A 154 -5.87 -9.49 -10.63
CA MET A 154 -5.27 -8.67 -11.64
C MET A 154 -3.87 -9.22 -11.95
N THR A 155 -3.57 -9.45 -13.23
CA THR A 155 -2.25 -9.89 -13.66
C THR A 155 -1.45 -8.72 -14.20
N LEU A 156 -0.29 -8.48 -13.59
CA LEU A 156 0.70 -7.49 -13.96
C LEU A 156 1.82 -8.14 -14.77
N ARG A 157 2.31 -7.45 -15.79
CA ARG A 157 3.39 -7.87 -16.69
C ARG A 157 4.55 -6.88 -16.65
N ALA A 158 5.72 -7.28 -17.12
CA ALA A 158 6.92 -6.42 -17.10
C ALA A 158 6.73 -5.07 -17.84
N ASN A 159 6.07 -5.10 -19.00
CA ASN A 159 5.85 -3.95 -19.89
C ASN A 159 4.75 -2.99 -19.42
N ASP A 160 4.11 -3.30 -18.31
CA ASP A 160 2.98 -2.55 -17.81
C ASP A 160 3.37 -1.24 -17.10
N GLY A 161 4.66 -0.99 -16.87
CA GLY A 161 5.15 0.19 -16.14
C GLY A 161 4.87 0.19 -14.63
N ILE A 162 4.06 -0.75 -14.11
CA ILE A 162 3.73 -0.85 -12.70
C ILE A 162 4.86 -1.52 -11.92
N ARG A 163 5.28 -0.87 -10.82
CA ARG A 163 6.25 -1.41 -9.86
C ARG A 163 5.76 -1.30 -8.41
N GLY A 164 4.56 -0.78 -8.21
CA GLY A 164 3.94 -0.64 -6.91
C GLY A 164 2.47 -1.04 -6.93
N VAL A 165 2.05 -1.75 -5.89
CA VAL A 165 0.65 -2.00 -5.57
C VAL A 165 0.45 -1.66 -4.11
N ALA A 166 -0.61 -0.97 -3.74
CA ALA A 166 -0.92 -0.69 -2.35
C ALA A 166 -2.40 -0.85 -2.08
N THR A 167 -2.78 -1.17 -0.84
CA THR A 167 -4.18 -1.28 -0.46
C THR A 167 -4.44 -0.54 0.85
N SER A 168 -5.32 0.46 0.79
CA SER A 168 -5.77 1.22 1.95
C SER A 168 -7.26 1.01 2.19
N GLY A 169 -7.74 1.22 3.42
CA GLY A 169 -9.15 1.03 3.76
C GLY A 169 -9.37 1.02 5.26
N ARG A 170 -10.62 1.23 5.69
CA ARG A 170 -10.97 1.35 7.12
C ARG A 170 -10.69 0.10 7.96
N ARG A 171 -10.58 -1.07 7.32
CA ARG A 171 -10.27 -2.35 7.97
C ARG A 171 -8.77 -2.65 8.01
N GLY A 172 -7.95 -1.75 7.48
CA GLY A 172 -6.50 -1.87 7.50
C GLY A 172 -5.89 -1.61 8.87
N ARG A 173 -4.56 -1.67 8.92
CA ARG A 173 -3.76 -1.41 10.12
C ARG A 173 -3.62 0.08 10.48
N SER A 174 -4.01 0.98 9.59
CA SER A 174 -3.88 2.43 9.73
C SER A 174 -5.26 3.08 9.78
N PHE A 175 -5.37 4.20 10.50
CA PHE A 175 -6.62 4.96 10.52
C PHE A 175 -6.91 5.58 9.15
N SER A 176 -8.18 5.53 8.75
CA SER A 176 -8.71 6.18 7.57
C SER A 176 -9.66 7.30 7.96
N LEU A 177 -9.68 8.38 7.19
CA LEU A 177 -10.65 9.47 7.31
C LEU A 177 -11.95 9.12 6.55
N GLY A 178 -11.81 8.38 5.46
CA GLY A 178 -12.91 7.93 4.62
C GLY A 178 -13.56 6.63 5.11
N ILE A 179 -14.46 6.09 4.30
CA ILE A 179 -15.28 4.92 4.63
C ILE A 179 -15.05 3.71 3.71
N ALA A 180 -14.16 3.81 2.72
CA ALA A 180 -13.84 2.68 1.84
C ALA A 180 -13.48 1.42 2.64
N ASP A 181 -14.03 0.28 2.22
CA ASP A 181 -13.63 -1.02 2.77
C ASP A 181 -12.22 -1.37 2.29
N ALA A 182 -11.95 -1.14 1.00
CA ALA A 182 -10.62 -1.26 0.41
C ALA A 182 -10.49 -0.37 -0.85
N VAL A 183 -9.30 0.18 -1.04
CA VAL A 183 -8.85 0.85 -2.27
C VAL A 183 -7.50 0.27 -2.61
N THR A 184 -7.41 -0.45 -3.73
CA THR A 184 -6.16 -0.95 -4.28
C THR A 184 -5.68 -0.04 -5.40
N VAL A 185 -4.46 0.47 -5.32
CA VAL A 185 -3.84 1.35 -6.32
C VAL A 185 -2.65 0.68 -6.97
N LEU A 186 -2.49 0.93 -8.26
CA LEU A 186 -1.33 0.56 -9.05
C LEU A 186 -0.53 1.82 -9.40
N ALA A 187 0.78 1.79 -9.22
CA ALA A 187 1.64 2.91 -9.59
C ALA A 187 3.03 2.46 -10.06
N ARG A 188 3.83 3.43 -10.50
CA ARG A 188 5.22 3.23 -10.95
C ARG A 188 6.20 2.96 -9.81
N SER A 189 5.76 3.13 -8.57
CA SER A 189 6.52 2.79 -7.37
C SER A 189 5.57 2.41 -6.23
N ALA A 190 6.05 1.63 -5.26
CA ALA A 190 5.23 1.20 -4.13
C ALA A 190 4.91 2.37 -3.19
N ALA A 191 5.87 3.28 -2.96
CA ALA A 191 5.63 4.47 -2.16
C ALA A 191 4.52 5.35 -2.74
N GLN A 192 4.48 5.52 -4.07
CA GLN A 192 3.46 6.31 -4.73
C GLN A 192 2.09 5.63 -4.70
N ALA A 193 2.04 4.30 -4.86
CA ALA A 193 0.80 3.55 -4.72
C ALA A 193 0.22 3.69 -3.31
N ASP A 194 1.05 3.61 -2.26
CA ASP A 194 0.66 3.70 -0.85
C ASP A 194 0.04 5.07 -0.51
N ALA A 195 0.74 6.15 -0.89
CA ALA A 195 0.25 7.51 -0.72
C ALA A 195 -1.10 7.73 -1.45
N ALA A 196 -1.18 7.31 -2.72
CA ALA A 196 -2.38 7.48 -3.53
C ALA A 196 -3.55 6.61 -3.02
N ALA A 197 -3.30 5.40 -2.53
CA ALA A 197 -4.33 4.55 -1.93
C ALA A 197 -4.93 5.21 -0.69
N THR A 198 -4.09 5.84 0.15
CA THR A 198 -4.55 6.63 1.29
C THR A 198 -5.39 7.83 0.86
N VAL A 199 -4.95 8.59 -0.15
CA VAL A 199 -5.69 9.76 -0.66
C VAL A 199 -7.06 9.35 -1.23
N ILE A 200 -7.10 8.34 -2.09
CA ILE A 200 -8.34 7.86 -2.72
C ILE A 200 -9.26 7.22 -1.67
N GLY A 201 -8.72 6.42 -0.75
CA GLY A 201 -9.46 5.81 0.34
C GLY A 201 -10.14 6.84 1.24
N ASN A 202 -9.46 7.96 1.51
CA ASN A 202 -10.03 9.09 2.25
C ASN A 202 -11.06 9.89 1.46
N ALA A 203 -11.00 9.88 0.11
CA ALA A 203 -11.97 10.55 -0.75
C ALA A 203 -13.28 9.75 -0.93
N VAL A 204 -13.26 8.44 -0.69
CA VAL A 204 -14.49 7.66 -0.55
C VAL A 204 -15.08 7.98 0.82
N ASP A 205 -15.94 9.00 0.87
CA ASP A 205 -16.47 9.50 2.14
C ASP A 205 -17.90 10.04 2.05
N LEU A 206 -18.54 10.14 3.21
CA LEU A 206 -19.82 10.80 3.45
C LEU A 206 -19.69 11.73 4.67
N PRO A 207 -19.23 12.98 4.48
CA PRO A 207 -19.05 13.92 5.57
C PRO A 207 -20.37 14.20 6.30
N GLY A 208 -20.36 14.09 7.62
CA GLY A 208 -21.53 14.38 8.48
C GLY A 208 -22.65 13.34 8.45
N HIS A 209 -22.48 12.22 7.74
CA HIS A 209 -23.49 11.17 7.67
C HIS A 209 -23.65 10.45 9.02
N SER A 210 -24.89 10.29 9.49
CA SER A 210 -25.21 9.76 10.82
C SER A 210 -24.80 8.30 11.03
N ALA A 211 -24.74 7.51 9.96
CA ALA A 211 -24.26 6.13 10.01
C ALA A 211 -22.73 6.00 10.16
N VAL A 212 -21.98 7.10 10.11
CA VAL A 212 -20.51 7.05 10.22
C VAL A 212 -20.05 7.68 11.52
N VAL A 213 -19.57 6.83 12.44
CA VAL A 213 -19.02 7.27 13.73
C VAL A 213 -17.55 7.62 13.55
N ARG A 214 -17.17 8.83 13.92
CA ARG A 214 -15.78 9.30 13.88
C ARG A 214 -15.34 9.86 15.22
N ARG A 215 -14.04 9.74 15.48
CA ARG A 215 -13.39 10.31 16.66
C ARG A 215 -12.04 10.93 16.26
N PRO A 216 -11.53 11.92 16.98
CA PRO A 216 -10.18 12.41 16.76
C PRO A 216 -9.16 11.28 16.90
N ALA A 217 -8.19 11.21 15.98
CA ALA A 217 -7.21 10.12 15.96
C ALA A 217 -6.41 10.02 17.27
N TYR A 218 -6.08 11.15 17.90
CA TYR A 218 -5.35 11.17 19.17
C TYR A 218 -6.10 10.50 20.34
N GLU A 219 -7.43 10.39 20.28
CA GLU A 219 -8.21 9.69 21.31
C GLU A 219 -8.08 8.17 21.21
N LEU A 220 -7.78 7.66 20.01
CA LEU A 220 -7.57 6.23 19.75
C LEU A 220 -6.09 5.86 19.89
N GLN A 221 -5.21 6.73 19.39
CA GLN A 221 -3.77 6.60 19.46
C GLN A 221 -3.14 7.98 19.73
N PRO A 222 -2.70 8.27 20.96
CA PRO A 222 -2.21 9.60 21.36
C PRO A 222 -1.09 10.17 20.49
N ASP A 223 -0.28 9.31 19.88
CA ASP A 223 0.87 9.69 19.05
C ASP A 223 0.60 9.62 17.54
N SER A 224 -0.68 9.49 17.14
CA SER A 224 -1.09 9.48 15.73
C SER A 224 -0.68 10.77 15.00
N ASP A 225 -0.15 10.62 13.78
CA ASP A 225 0.20 11.73 12.89
C ASP A 225 -1.02 12.51 12.40
N LEU A 226 -2.22 11.91 12.47
CA LEU A 226 -3.47 12.56 12.10
C LEU A 226 -3.96 13.55 13.18
N GLY A 227 -3.54 13.39 14.43
CA GLY A 227 -3.84 14.29 15.55
C GLY A 227 -5.35 14.48 15.77
N HIS A 228 -5.82 15.73 15.67
CA HIS A 228 -7.24 16.09 15.88
C HIS A 228 -8.19 15.63 14.76
N ARG A 229 -7.66 15.07 13.66
CA ARG A 229 -8.49 14.68 12.52
C ARG A 229 -9.42 13.54 12.90
N LEU A 230 -10.65 13.66 12.43
CA LEU A 230 -11.68 12.66 12.63
C LEU A 230 -11.40 11.45 11.75
N VAL A 231 -11.19 10.31 12.40
CA VAL A 231 -10.99 9.02 11.74
C VAL A 231 -12.23 8.16 11.90
N THR A 232 -12.52 7.36 10.89
CA THR A 232 -13.67 6.44 10.87
C THR A 232 -13.47 5.32 11.89
N CYS A 233 -14.35 5.25 12.88
CA CYS A 233 -14.38 4.18 13.87
C CYS A 233 -15.37 3.09 13.43
N GLU A 234 -16.56 3.50 13.01
CA GLU A 234 -17.64 2.60 12.61
C GLU A 234 -18.39 3.17 11.41
N VAL A 235 -18.87 2.27 10.54
CA VAL A 235 -19.81 2.60 9.46
C VAL A 235 -20.95 1.61 9.61
N GLY A 236 -22.13 2.12 9.95
CA GLY A 236 -23.38 1.37 9.99
C GLY A 236 -23.93 1.11 8.59
N ASP A 237 -25.21 0.74 8.51
CA ASP A 237 -25.85 0.46 7.24
C ASP A 237 -25.97 1.73 6.39
N LEU A 238 -25.55 1.60 5.13
CA LEU A 238 -25.65 2.64 4.11
C LEU A 238 -26.65 2.20 3.06
N CYS A 239 -27.49 3.12 2.59
CA CYS A 239 -28.35 2.80 1.44
C CYS A 239 -27.54 2.82 0.13
N ASP A 240 -28.08 2.23 -0.93
CA ASP A 240 -27.39 2.16 -2.23
C ASP A 240 -27.01 3.54 -2.78
N ALA A 241 -27.83 4.58 -2.51
CA ALA A 241 -27.54 5.95 -2.94
C ALA A 241 -26.33 6.55 -2.18
N ASP A 242 -26.19 6.28 -0.89
CA ASP A 242 -25.07 6.71 -0.07
C ASP A 242 -23.78 6.04 -0.54
N VAL A 243 -23.83 4.72 -0.76
CA VAL A 243 -22.70 3.94 -1.29
C VAL A 243 -22.27 4.45 -2.66
N ALA A 244 -23.23 4.70 -3.56
CA ALA A 244 -22.95 5.25 -4.88
C ALA A 244 -22.31 6.64 -4.81
N THR A 245 -22.79 7.50 -3.92
CA THR A 245 -22.26 8.86 -3.71
C THR A 245 -20.82 8.83 -3.20
N ALA A 246 -20.54 8.04 -2.16
CA ALA A 246 -19.20 7.90 -1.61
C ALA A 246 -18.21 7.35 -2.64
N LEU A 247 -18.61 6.31 -3.38
CA LEU A 247 -17.78 5.73 -4.43
C LEU A 247 -17.54 6.69 -5.59
N ALA A 248 -18.53 7.52 -5.96
CA ALA A 248 -18.36 8.53 -7.01
C ALA A 248 -17.30 9.58 -6.62
N SER A 249 -17.27 10.03 -5.36
CA SER A 249 -16.25 10.95 -4.86
C SER A 249 -14.84 10.35 -4.93
N GLY A 250 -14.68 9.10 -4.50
CA GLY A 250 -13.40 8.39 -4.61
C GLY A 250 -12.99 8.12 -6.06
N GLU A 251 -13.94 7.77 -6.93
CA GLU A 251 -13.72 7.57 -8.35
C GLU A 251 -13.23 8.85 -9.02
N GLN A 252 -13.84 9.99 -8.71
CA GLN A 252 -13.39 11.30 -9.20
C GLN A 252 -11.95 11.60 -8.75
N ALA A 253 -11.62 11.37 -7.47
CA ALA A 253 -10.26 11.55 -6.98
C ALA A 253 -9.26 10.63 -7.73
N ALA A 254 -9.59 9.36 -7.90
CA ALA A 254 -8.76 8.42 -8.66
C ALA A 254 -8.59 8.82 -10.13
N GLN A 255 -9.63 9.35 -10.77
CA GLN A 255 -9.56 9.86 -12.15
C GLN A 255 -8.62 11.07 -12.26
N THR A 256 -8.66 12.00 -11.30
CA THR A 256 -7.70 13.12 -11.23
C THR A 256 -6.27 12.60 -11.09
N LEU A 257 -6.02 11.68 -10.15
CA LEU A 257 -4.67 11.13 -9.95
C LEU A 257 -4.15 10.37 -11.17
N LEU A 258 -5.04 9.69 -11.91
CA LEU A 258 -4.71 9.02 -13.17
C LEU A 258 -4.35 10.04 -14.26
N ALA A 259 -5.13 11.13 -14.37
CA ALA A 259 -4.88 12.19 -15.35
C ALA A 259 -3.55 12.92 -15.08
N ASP A 260 -3.19 13.10 -13.80
CA ASP A 260 -1.92 13.68 -13.37
C ASP A 260 -0.73 12.71 -13.47
N GLY A 261 -0.96 11.46 -13.89
CA GLY A 261 0.07 10.44 -14.03
C GLY A 261 0.64 9.96 -12.70
N LEU A 262 -0.10 10.15 -11.59
CA LEU A 262 0.31 9.74 -10.25
C LEU A 262 -0.03 8.26 -9.97
N ILE A 263 -0.97 7.69 -10.72
CA ILE A 263 -1.33 6.27 -10.66
C ILE A 263 -1.48 5.69 -12.07
N GLU A 264 -1.48 4.37 -12.17
CA GLU A 264 -1.75 3.61 -13.42
C GLU A 264 -3.15 2.97 -13.39
N GLY A 265 -3.82 2.97 -12.24
CA GLY A 265 -5.19 2.49 -12.05
C GLY A 265 -5.53 2.28 -10.58
N ALA A 266 -6.83 2.16 -10.29
CA ALA A 266 -7.34 1.93 -8.94
C ALA A 266 -8.61 1.06 -8.95
N VAL A 267 -8.80 0.29 -7.89
CA VAL A 267 -10.03 -0.45 -7.60
C VAL A 267 -10.53 -0.02 -6.23
N LEU A 268 -11.75 0.53 -6.18
CA LEU A 268 -12.37 1.06 -4.98
C LEU A 268 -13.53 0.14 -4.58
N GLN A 269 -13.67 -0.13 -3.28
CA GLN A 269 -14.69 -1.02 -2.75
C GLN A 269 -15.38 -0.43 -1.52
N LEU A 270 -16.71 -0.51 -1.50
CA LEU A 270 -17.54 -0.10 -0.37
C LEU A 270 -18.84 -0.93 -0.36
N ALA A 271 -19.13 -1.60 0.75
CA ALA A 271 -20.36 -2.39 0.94
C ALA A 271 -20.63 -3.39 -0.19
N GLY A 272 -19.56 -4.06 -0.69
CA GLY A 272 -19.63 -5.02 -1.79
C GLY A 272 -19.77 -4.41 -3.19
N ASN A 273 -19.90 -3.09 -3.30
CA ASN A 273 -19.89 -2.37 -4.57
C ASN A 273 -18.46 -2.02 -4.97
N ILE A 274 -18.19 -2.05 -6.27
CA ILE A 274 -16.85 -1.81 -6.82
C ILE A 274 -16.87 -0.72 -7.89
N ARG A 275 -15.83 0.10 -7.92
CA ARG A 275 -15.46 0.99 -9.03
C ARG A 275 -14.04 0.70 -9.47
N ILE A 276 -13.79 0.79 -10.78
CA ILE A 276 -12.48 0.56 -11.38
C ILE A 276 -12.13 1.80 -12.21
N VAL A 277 -10.96 2.37 -11.96
CA VAL A 277 -10.42 3.51 -12.70
C VAL A 277 -9.12 3.09 -13.37
N GLY A 278 -8.95 3.46 -14.64
CA GLY A 278 -7.82 3.04 -15.47
C GLY A 278 -8.10 1.78 -16.28
N ALA A 279 -7.51 1.71 -17.49
CA ALA A 279 -7.77 0.64 -18.44
C ALA A 279 -6.96 -0.62 -18.08
N ARG A 280 -7.43 -1.40 -17.10
CA ARG A 280 -6.91 -2.76 -16.88
C ARG A 280 -8.02 -3.77 -16.59
N PRO A 281 -8.01 -4.92 -17.27
CA PRO A 281 -8.97 -5.97 -16.98
C PRO A 281 -8.70 -6.53 -15.58
N VAL A 282 -9.72 -6.46 -14.72
CA VAL A 282 -9.78 -7.22 -13.48
C VAL A 282 -10.53 -8.51 -13.79
N GLU A 283 -9.84 -9.64 -13.69
CA GLU A 283 -10.45 -10.95 -13.91
C GLU A 283 -11.14 -11.42 -12.64
N VAL A 284 -12.40 -11.84 -12.77
CA VAL A 284 -13.15 -12.43 -11.67
C VAL A 284 -12.83 -13.92 -11.61
N ILE A 285 -12.15 -14.37 -10.55
CA ILE A 285 -11.88 -15.79 -10.34
C ILE A 285 -12.96 -16.36 -9.45
N ARG A 286 -13.72 -17.33 -9.98
CA ARG A 286 -14.68 -18.05 -9.16
C ARG A 286 -13.92 -19.01 -8.23
N PRO A 287 -14.33 -19.17 -6.95
CA PRO A 287 -13.63 -20.03 -5.98
C PRO A 287 -13.32 -21.46 -6.46
N SER A 288 -14.09 -21.99 -7.40
CA SER A 288 -13.88 -23.32 -8.00
C SER A 288 -12.57 -23.47 -8.80
N GLN A 289 -11.94 -22.38 -9.24
CA GLN A 289 -10.70 -22.41 -10.03
C GLN A 289 -9.42 -22.35 -9.19
N LEU A 290 -9.51 -21.99 -7.90
CA LEU A 290 -8.35 -21.93 -7.00
C LEU A 290 -7.80 -23.33 -6.65
N ARG A 291 -8.65 -24.36 -6.62
CA ARG A 291 -8.22 -25.76 -6.39
C ARG A 291 -7.46 -26.38 -7.56
N ALA A 292 -7.56 -25.82 -8.77
CA ALA A 292 -6.90 -26.35 -9.97
C ALA A 292 -5.52 -25.69 -10.22
N ALA A 293 -5.22 -24.56 -9.59
CA ALA A 293 -3.94 -23.84 -9.75
C ALA A 293 -2.94 -24.10 -8.60
N ALA A 294 -3.35 -24.88 -7.58
CA ALA A 294 -2.54 -25.28 -6.44
C ALA A 294 -2.23 -26.80 -6.41
N ALA A 295 -2.55 -27.51 -7.50
CA ALA A 295 -2.19 -28.91 -7.76
C ALA A 295 -1.30 -28.96 -8.99
#